data_AF-A0A9Q1L931-F1
#
_entry.id   AF-A0A9Q1L931-F1
#
_cell.length_a   1.000
_cell.length_b   1.000
_cell.length_c   1.000
_cell.angle_alpha   90.00
_cell.angle_beta   90.00
_cell.angle_gamma   90.00
#
_symmetry.space_group_name_H-M   'P 1'
#
loop_
_entity.id
_entity.type
_entity.pdbx_description
1 polymer ?
#
loop_
_entity_poly.entity_id
_entity_poly.type
_entity_poly.pdbx_seq_one_letter_code
_entity_poly.pdbx_strand_id
1 'polypeptide(L)'
;MSHGENTNILKEMLNCGYMHDAEPFLSMMLQTFRASKLLDLRTRTRIFIPNGRTIMGCLDESRTLEYGRVCSVYWSWKAVDVPALHHMVDCVVFPHKGKGPHPNECSGSDLDGDIYFVCWDQDLIPPRPVQAMDYSPAPSTELDHDVTIEEVEEYFTNYIVNDSLGIIANAHVGVANREPDMAMSYPCKELAQLFSIAVAFPKTGIPAEIPSRLRPKEYPDFMEKPDKPTYHSERVIGKLFRKVKDKAPQSTSIATFTRDVARRSYDAGLEV
;
A
#
# COMPACT_ATOMS: atom_id res chain seq x y z
N MET A 1 2.17 18.06 -14.08
CA MET A 1 3.39 18.01 -13.26
C MET A 1 3.28 16.86 -12.29
N SER A 2 4.29 16.00 -12.23
CA SER A 2 4.36 14.90 -11.28
C SER A 2 4.45 15.44 -9.85
N HIS A 3 4.04 14.64 -8.85
CA HIS A 3 4.09 15.05 -7.44
C HIS A 3 5.54 15.37 -6.99
N GLY A 4 6.54 14.75 -7.64
CA GLY A 4 7.97 15.02 -7.44
C GLY A 4 8.41 16.37 -7.99
N GLU A 5 7.98 16.74 -9.21
CA GLU A 5 8.28 18.05 -9.82
C GLU A 5 7.78 19.21 -8.96
N ASN A 6 6.54 19.14 -8.48
CA ASN A 6 5.97 20.18 -7.63
C ASN A 6 6.75 20.34 -6.32
N THR A 7 7.21 19.23 -5.72
CA THR A 7 7.99 19.29 -4.47
C THR A 7 9.35 19.93 -4.71
N ASN A 8 9.99 19.68 -5.85
CA ASN A 8 11.28 20.27 -6.19
C ASN A 8 11.14 21.78 -6.46
N ILE A 9 10.10 22.21 -7.18
CA ILE A 9 9.84 23.63 -7.41
C ILE A 9 9.68 24.39 -6.08
N LEU A 10 8.91 23.86 -5.13
CA LEU A 10 8.73 24.51 -3.83
C LEU A 10 10.04 24.58 -3.02
N LYS A 11 10.91 23.56 -3.12
CA LYS A 11 12.24 23.59 -2.49
C LYS A 11 13.13 24.66 -3.11
N GLU A 12 13.14 24.76 -4.44
CA GLU A 12 13.92 25.79 -5.14
C GLU A 12 13.43 27.20 -4.77
N MET A 13 12.12 27.42 -4.68
CA MET A 13 11.58 28.70 -4.20
C MET A 13 12.06 29.03 -2.78
N LEU A 14 12.03 28.06 -1.86
CA LEU A 14 12.56 28.28 -0.51
C LEU A 14 14.07 28.56 -0.51
N ASN A 15 14.85 27.85 -1.35
CA ASN A 15 16.29 28.06 -1.50
C ASN A 15 16.64 29.43 -2.09
N CYS A 16 15.81 29.94 -3.01
CA CYS A 16 15.92 31.27 -3.58
C CYS A 16 15.49 32.39 -2.63
N GLY A 17 15.09 32.07 -1.38
CA GLY A 17 14.76 33.04 -0.35
C GLY A 17 13.31 33.54 -0.37
N TYR A 18 12.42 32.90 -1.13
CA TYR A 18 10.99 33.22 -1.07
C TYR A 18 10.43 32.89 0.32
N MET A 19 9.81 33.87 0.96
CA MET A 19 9.20 33.68 2.28
C MET A 19 7.85 32.98 2.14
N HIS A 20 7.67 31.88 2.88
CA HIS A 20 6.46 31.05 2.90
C HIS A 20 5.15 31.79 3.23
N ASP A 21 5.24 32.92 3.93
CA ASP A 21 4.08 33.75 4.30
C ASP A 21 3.91 35.00 3.42
N ALA A 22 4.92 35.35 2.62
CA ALA A 22 4.89 36.53 1.76
C ALA A 22 4.55 36.17 0.30
N GLU A 23 5.06 35.03 -0.18
CA GLU A 23 4.82 34.57 -1.55
C GLU A 23 3.55 33.68 -1.60
N PRO A 24 2.46 34.13 -2.24
CA PRO A 24 1.15 33.54 -2.03
C PRO A 24 0.94 32.23 -2.81
N PHE A 25 1.68 32.02 -3.90
CA PHE A 25 1.72 30.72 -4.57
C PHE A 25 2.39 29.66 -3.69
N LEU A 26 3.55 29.96 -3.10
CA LEU A 26 4.30 29.11 -2.18
C LEU A 26 3.49 28.82 -0.93
N SER A 27 2.88 29.83 -0.32
CA SER A 27 2.02 29.66 0.85
C SER A 27 0.86 28.71 0.55
N MET A 28 0.15 28.92 -0.56
CA MET A 28 -0.98 28.09 -0.97
C MET A 28 -0.54 26.66 -1.27
N MET A 29 0.54 26.48 -2.02
CA MET A 29 1.07 25.16 -2.36
C MET A 29 1.52 24.37 -1.12
N LEU A 30 2.16 25.03 -0.15
CA LEU A 30 2.54 24.41 1.13
C LEU A 30 1.31 24.02 1.95
N GLN A 31 0.27 24.86 2.00
CA GLN A 31 -0.99 24.54 2.65
C GLN A 31 -1.70 23.35 1.99
N THR A 32 -1.77 23.32 0.65
CA THR A 32 -2.33 22.20 -0.12
C THR A 32 -1.54 20.92 0.09
N PHE A 33 -0.21 21.01 0.12
CA PHE A 33 0.66 19.86 0.42
C PHE A 33 0.38 19.30 1.81
N ARG A 34 0.32 20.17 2.83
CA ARG A 34 -0.04 19.79 4.20
C ARG A 34 -1.43 19.15 4.26
N ALA A 35 -2.42 19.75 3.61
CA ALA A 35 -3.78 19.22 3.51
C ALA A 35 -3.81 17.81 2.90
N SER A 36 -3.08 17.61 1.80
CA SER A 36 -2.94 16.31 1.12
C SER A 36 -2.31 15.26 2.03
N LYS A 37 -1.24 15.60 2.77
CA LYS A 37 -0.62 14.65 3.72
C LYS A 37 -1.53 14.31 4.89
N LEU A 38 -2.28 15.27 5.41
CA LEU A 38 -3.27 15.00 6.48
C LEU A 38 -4.43 14.13 5.97
N LEU A 39 -4.87 14.34 4.72
CA LEU A 39 -5.88 13.49 4.09
C LEU A 39 -5.39 12.06 3.87
N ASP A 40 -4.16 11.88 3.40
CA ASP A 40 -3.53 10.56 3.25
C ASP A 40 -3.38 9.84 4.61
N LEU A 41 -3.02 10.58 5.67
CA LEU A 41 -2.97 10.05 7.03
C LEU A 41 -4.37 9.63 7.53
N ARG A 42 -5.40 10.44 7.27
CA ARG A 42 -6.77 10.13 7.69
C ARG A 42 -7.34 8.92 6.95
N THR A 43 -7.23 8.91 5.63
CA THR A 43 -7.94 7.95 4.77
C THR A 43 -7.18 6.64 4.56
N ARG A 44 -5.84 6.69 4.60
CA ARG A 44 -4.98 5.54 4.29
C ARG A 44 -3.99 5.20 5.39
N THR A 45 -3.92 5.98 6.48
CA THR A 45 -2.92 5.82 7.55
C THR A 45 -1.50 5.71 6.98
N ARG A 46 -1.19 6.51 5.95
CA ARG A 46 0.13 6.51 5.31
C ARG A 46 1.15 7.23 6.17
N ILE A 47 1.88 6.46 6.98
CA ILE A 47 2.94 6.96 7.86
C ILE A 47 4.26 6.89 7.10
N PHE A 48 5.00 7.99 7.09
CA PHE A 48 6.34 8.02 6.53
C PHE A 48 7.33 7.32 7.46
N ILE A 49 8.09 6.37 6.91
CA ILE A 49 9.14 5.62 7.61
C ILE A 49 10.48 6.03 7.01
N PRO A 50 11.32 6.80 7.72
CA PRO A 50 12.61 7.25 7.20
C PRO A 50 13.57 6.10 6.90
N ASN A 51 13.54 5.07 7.75
CA ASN A 51 14.40 3.88 7.68
C ASN A 51 13.73 2.74 6.90
N GLY A 52 13.17 3.06 5.73
CA GLY A 52 12.57 2.08 4.85
C GLY A 52 12.48 2.58 3.41
N ARG A 53 12.40 1.64 2.47
CA ARG A 53 12.35 1.93 1.03
C ARG A 53 11.57 0.86 0.29
N THR A 54 10.85 1.27 -0.74
CA THR A 54 10.19 0.37 -1.68
C THR A 54 11.11 0.15 -2.88
N ILE A 55 11.59 -1.07 -3.09
CA ILE A 55 12.59 -1.42 -4.11
C ILE A 55 12.22 -2.73 -4.83
N MET A 56 12.70 -2.91 -6.06
CA MET A 56 12.39 -4.09 -6.87
C MET A 56 13.08 -5.34 -6.33
N GLY A 57 12.41 -6.50 -6.44
CA GLY A 57 13.02 -7.79 -6.12
C GLY A 57 13.89 -8.32 -7.26
N CYS A 58 15.03 -8.90 -6.92
CA CYS A 58 15.92 -9.57 -7.87
C CYS A 58 16.39 -10.92 -7.31
N LEU A 59 16.68 -11.87 -8.19
CA LEU A 59 17.25 -13.15 -7.81
C LEU A 59 18.79 -13.07 -7.79
N ASP A 60 19.42 -13.72 -6.82
CA ASP A 60 20.87 -13.94 -6.83
C ASP A 60 21.25 -15.04 -7.83
N GLU A 61 21.60 -14.63 -9.06
CA GLU A 61 22.11 -15.52 -10.09
C GLU A 61 23.53 -16.06 -9.79
N SER A 62 24.30 -15.33 -8.96
CA SER A 62 25.67 -15.73 -8.57
C SER A 62 25.70 -16.88 -7.56
N ARG A 63 24.55 -17.19 -6.95
CA ARG A 63 24.36 -18.24 -5.93
C ARG A 63 25.26 -18.06 -4.70
N THR A 64 25.61 -16.82 -4.38
CA THR A 64 26.44 -16.44 -3.24
C THR A 64 25.64 -16.28 -1.94
N LEU A 65 24.34 -15.95 -2.03
CA LEU A 65 23.46 -15.82 -0.88
C LEU A 65 22.96 -17.17 -0.36
N GLU A 66 23.01 -17.34 0.97
CA GLU A 66 22.41 -18.45 1.67
C GLU A 66 20.93 -18.17 1.97
N TYR A 67 20.14 -19.24 2.13
CA TYR A 67 18.74 -19.13 2.54
C TYR A 67 18.60 -18.40 3.88
N GLY A 68 17.61 -17.53 3.99
CA GLY A 68 17.40 -16.67 5.16
C GLY A 68 18.31 -15.43 5.20
N ARG A 69 19.15 -15.22 4.19
CA ARG A 69 19.93 -14.00 4.00
C ARG A 69 19.45 -13.29 2.75
N VAL A 70 19.31 -11.98 2.83
CA VAL A 70 18.95 -11.11 1.70
C VAL A 70 19.95 -9.97 1.61
N CYS A 71 20.17 -9.43 0.42
CA CYS A 71 20.84 -8.14 0.30
C CYS A 71 19.75 -7.07 0.39
N SER A 72 19.66 -6.36 1.52
CA SER A 72 18.61 -5.39 1.93
C SER A 72 17.46 -5.96 2.79
N VAL A 73 17.12 -5.23 3.88
CA VAL A 73 16.49 -5.71 5.14
C VAL A 73 15.01 -6.15 5.05
N TYR A 74 14.72 -7.36 5.54
CA TYR A 74 13.36 -7.83 5.84
C TYR A 74 13.23 -8.68 7.10
N TRP A 75 12.00 -8.68 7.60
CA TRP A 75 11.43 -9.33 8.78
C TRP A 75 11.88 -10.74 9.17
N SER A 76 12.13 -11.64 8.20
CA SER A 76 12.60 -13.00 8.49
C SER A 76 14.08 -13.21 8.15
N TRP A 77 14.72 -12.22 7.55
CA TRP A 77 15.96 -12.45 6.83
C TRP A 77 17.02 -11.43 7.19
N LYS A 78 18.22 -11.96 7.46
CA LYS A 78 19.35 -11.12 7.82
C LYS A 78 19.87 -10.42 6.57
N ALA A 79 19.94 -9.09 6.60
CA ALA A 79 20.64 -8.35 5.58
C ALA A 79 22.14 -8.65 5.65
N VAL A 80 22.73 -9.04 4.53
CA VAL A 80 24.16 -9.35 4.43
C VAL A 80 24.76 -8.60 3.24
N ASP A 81 25.88 -7.93 3.49
CA ASP A 81 26.68 -7.31 2.44
C ASP A 81 27.52 -8.37 1.74
N VAL A 82 27.40 -8.46 0.41
CA VAL A 82 28.10 -9.43 -0.42
C VAL A 82 28.82 -8.68 -1.54
N PRO A 83 30.16 -8.58 -1.50
CA PRO A 83 30.94 -7.83 -2.48
C PRO A 83 30.68 -8.22 -3.94
N ALA A 84 30.40 -9.50 -4.20
CA ALA A 84 30.09 -9.99 -5.55
C ALA A 84 28.79 -9.37 -6.12
N LEU A 85 27.88 -8.91 -5.27
CA LEU A 85 26.59 -8.35 -5.65
C LEU A 85 26.57 -6.81 -5.64
N HIS A 86 27.71 -6.14 -5.42
CA HIS A 86 27.78 -4.67 -5.38
C HIS A 86 27.38 -3.98 -6.70
N HIS A 87 27.37 -4.72 -7.81
CA HIS A 87 26.88 -4.23 -9.09
C HIS A 87 25.34 -4.15 -9.16
N MET A 88 24.63 -4.87 -8.28
CA MET A 88 23.17 -4.84 -8.15
C MET A 88 22.77 -3.66 -7.27
N VAL A 89 22.18 -2.63 -7.88
CA VAL A 89 21.81 -1.37 -7.21
C VAL A 89 20.31 -1.12 -7.27
N ASP A 90 19.77 -0.42 -6.26
CA ASP A 90 18.35 -0.08 -6.14
C ASP A 90 17.36 -1.28 -6.15
N CYS A 91 17.84 -2.48 -5.79
CA CYS A 91 17.03 -3.69 -5.68
C CYS A 91 17.32 -4.47 -4.37
N VAL A 92 16.36 -5.29 -3.93
CA VAL A 92 16.58 -6.33 -2.91
C VAL A 92 16.95 -7.63 -3.62
N VAL A 93 18.05 -8.27 -3.21
CA VAL A 93 18.50 -9.52 -3.82
C VAL A 93 18.13 -10.70 -2.92
N PHE A 94 17.35 -11.63 -3.48
CA PHE A 94 16.90 -12.86 -2.82
C PHE A 94 17.82 -14.05 -3.14
N PRO A 95 18.05 -14.94 -2.18
CA PRO A 95 18.84 -16.14 -2.39
C PRO A 95 18.12 -17.10 -3.33
N HIS A 96 18.88 -17.70 -4.24
CA HIS A 96 18.39 -18.79 -5.10
C HIS A 96 18.27 -20.13 -4.36
N LYS A 97 19.01 -20.30 -3.26
CA LYS A 97 19.06 -21.55 -2.47
C LYS A 97 18.00 -21.50 -1.36
N GLY A 98 17.36 -22.63 -1.06
CA GLY A 98 16.40 -22.69 0.04
C GLY A 98 15.41 -23.83 0.00
N LYS A 99 14.50 -23.84 0.99
CA LYS A 99 13.32 -24.73 1.02
C LYS A 99 12.20 -24.25 0.10
N GLY A 100 12.20 -22.98 -0.27
CA GLY A 100 11.29 -22.36 -1.21
C GLY A 100 11.76 -20.93 -1.55
N PRO A 101 11.16 -20.28 -2.55
CA PRO A 101 11.49 -18.90 -2.90
C PRO A 101 11.02 -17.93 -1.82
N HIS A 102 11.93 -17.08 -1.33
CA HIS A 102 11.58 -15.98 -0.42
C HIS A 102 10.50 -15.02 -0.95
N PRO A 103 10.49 -14.63 -2.24
CA PRO A 103 9.36 -13.91 -2.85
C PRO A 103 7.99 -14.51 -2.54
N ASN A 104 7.87 -15.84 -2.63
CA ASN A 104 6.62 -16.54 -2.39
C ASN A 104 6.15 -16.41 -0.92
N GLU A 105 7.09 -16.34 0.02
CA GLU A 105 6.80 -16.09 1.44
C GLU A 105 6.24 -14.68 1.67
N CYS A 106 6.47 -13.74 0.74
CA CYS A 106 5.93 -12.39 0.72
C CYS A 106 4.61 -12.31 -0.06
N SER A 107 3.56 -12.95 0.45
CA SER A 107 2.20 -12.89 -0.12
C SER A 107 2.04 -13.54 -1.51
N GLY A 108 2.80 -14.60 -1.79
CA GLY A 108 2.72 -15.30 -3.08
C GLY A 108 3.39 -14.53 -4.22
N SER A 109 4.28 -13.59 -3.90
CA SER A 109 4.98 -12.73 -4.85
C SER A 109 5.99 -13.50 -5.70
N ASP A 110 6.24 -13.01 -6.89
CA ASP A 110 7.28 -13.50 -7.80
C ASP A 110 8.30 -12.39 -8.10
N LEU A 111 9.04 -12.53 -9.21
CA LEU A 111 10.09 -11.60 -9.61
C LEU A 111 9.85 -11.05 -11.03
N ASP A 112 8.59 -10.93 -11.46
CA ASP A 112 8.23 -10.40 -12.78
C ASP A 112 8.08 -8.86 -12.83
N GLY A 113 8.24 -8.19 -11.69
CA GLY A 113 7.97 -6.76 -11.53
C GLY A 113 7.64 -6.33 -10.09
N ASP A 114 7.51 -7.29 -9.18
CA ASP A 114 7.12 -7.05 -7.80
C ASP A 114 8.07 -6.12 -7.04
N ILE A 115 7.45 -5.25 -6.24
CA ILE A 115 8.14 -4.22 -5.46
C ILE A 115 7.94 -4.48 -3.97
N TYR A 116 9.05 -4.40 -3.26
CA TYR A 116 9.23 -4.84 -1.89
C TYR A 116 9.48 -3.62 -1.00
N PHE A 117 8.60 -3.37 -0.03
CA PHE A 117 8.87 -2.45 1.09
C PHE A 117 9.87 -3.00 2.13
N VAL A 118 11.15 -2.66 1.97
CA VAL A 118 12.27 -2.98 2.87
C VAL A 118 12.28 -1.99 4.05
N CYS A 119 12.36 -2.48 5.29
CA CYS A 119 12.43 -1.63 6.48
C CYS A 119 13.54 -2.09 7.42
N TRP A 120 14.39 -1.16 7.86
CA TRP A 120 15.51 -1.41 8.78
C TRP A 120 15.41 -0.65 10.10
N ASP A 121 14.25 -0.05 10.37
CA ASP A 121 13.94 0.58 11.65
C ASP A 121 13.72 -0.49 12.73
N GLN A 122 14.53 -0.47 13.79
CA GLN A 122 14.47 -1.50 14.85
C GLN A 122 13.16 -1.45 15.64
N ASP A 123 12.50 -0.30 15.73
CA ASP A 123 11.23 -0.16 16.46
C ASP A 123 10.04 -0.68 15.65
N LEU A 124 10.18 -0.73 14.33
CA LEU A 124 9.16 -1.23 13.40
C LEU A 124 9.40 -2.66 12.97
N ILE A 125 10.46 -3.28 13.48
CA ILE A 125 10.70 -4.70 13.37
C ILE A 125 10.00 -5.37 14.57
N PRO A 126 8.78 -5.94 14.42
CA PRO A 126 8.23 -6.86 15.41
C PRO A 126 9.24 -7.90 16.02
N PRO A 127 8.87 -8.57 17.11
CA PRO A 127 9.82 -9.42 17.82
C PRO A 127 9.79 -10.91 17.45
N ARG A 128 8.82 -11.37 16.64
CA ARG A 128 8.59 -12.82 16.43
C ARG A 128 8.30 -13.18 14.98
N PRO A 129 8.98 -14.19 14.41
CA PRO A 129 8.67 -14.69 13.07
C PRO A 129 7.32 -15.39 13.06
N VAL A 130 6.60 -15.28 11.93
CA VAL A 130 5.33 -15.96 11.67
C VAL A 130 5.53 -16.87 10.47
N GLN A 131 4.95 -18.07 10.51
CA GLN A 131 4.99 -18.99 9.38
C GLN A 131 4.24 -18.40 8.18
N ALA A 132 4.88 -18.44 7.01
CA ALA A 132 4.26 -18.02 5.77
C ALA A 132 3.03 -18.87 5.44
N MET A 133 2.02 -18.24 4.82
CA MET A 133 0.90 -18.96 4.24
C MET A 133 1.37 -19.76 3.03
N ASP A 134 0.71 -20.89 2.76
CA ASP A 134 0.92 -21.64 1.54
C ASP A 134 0.17 -20.96 0.38
N TYR A 135 0.93 -20.51 -0.60
CA TYR A 135 0.44 -19.87 -1.83
C TYR A 135 0.56 -20.81 -3.03
N SER A 136 0.53 -22.13 -2.80
CA SER A 136 0.51 -23.12 -3.88
C SER A 136 -0.57 -22.77 -4.91
N PRO A 137 -0.20 -22.62 -6.20
CA PRO A 137 -1.13 -22.16 -7.22
C PRO A 137 -2.29 -23.14 -7.35
N ALA A 138 -3.51 -22.61 -7.47
CA ALA A 138 -4.65 -23.41 -7.86
C ALA A 138 -4.43 -23.90 -9.30
N PRO A 139 -4.88 -25.14 -9.63
CA PRO A 139 -4.79 -25.63 -11.00
C PRO A 139 -5.53 -24.68 -11.94
N SER A 140 -4.86 -24.29 -13.03
CA SER A 140 -5.48 -23.55 -14.12
C SER A 140 -6.39 -24.47 -14.91
N THR A 141 -7.53 -23.95 -15.36
CA THR A 141 -8.39 -24.65 -16.31
C THR A 141 -7.69 -24.68 -17.66
N GLU A 142 -7.21 -25.85 -18.09
CA GLU A 142 -6.74 -26.06 -19.45
C GLU A 142 -7.94 -26.39 -20.34
N LEU A 143 -8.12 -25.60 -21.39
CA LEU A 143 -9.11 -25.88 -22.43
C LEU A 143 -8.46 -26.80 -23.47
N ASP A 144 -9.23 -27.77 -23.96
CA ASP A 144 -8.81 -28.72 -24.99
C ASP A 144 -8.97 -28.17 -26.42
N HIS A 145 -9.30 -26.89 -26.56
CA HIS A 145 -9.59 -26.21 -27.81
C HIS A 145 -9.11 -24.74 -27.80
N ASP A 146 -9.11 -24.12 -28.98
CA ASP A 146 -8.76 -22.71 -29.13
C ASP A 146 -9.84 -21.80 -28.54
N VAL A 147 -9.41 -20.79 -27.80
CA VAL A 147 -10.29 -19.83 -27.13
C VAL A 147 -11.13 -19.06 -28.15
N THR A 148 -12.45 -19.10 -27.98
CA THR A 148 -13.42 -18.39 -28.81
C THR A 148 -13.70 -16.99 -28.27
N ILE A 149 -14.22 -16.08 -29.12
CA ILE A 149 -14.55 -14.71 -28.67
C ILE A 149 -15.73 -14.72 -27.69
N GLU A 150 -16.66 -15.66 -27.86
CA GLU A 150 -17.82 -15.84 -26.98
C GLU A 150 -17.40 -16.20 -25.55
N GLU A 151 -16.39 -17.06 -25.39
CA GLU A 151 -15.81 -17.38 -24.07
C GLU A 151 -15.12 -16.19 -23.43
N VAL A 152 -14.49 -15.32 -24.23
CA VAL A 152 -13.89 -14.06 -23.73
C VAL A 152 -14.99 -13.11 -23.23
N GLU A 153 -16.10 -12.99 -23.94
CA GLU A 153 -17.25 -12.20 -23.52
C GLU A 153 -17.87 -12.74 -22.22
N GLU A 154 -18.08 -14.06 -22.15
CA GLU A 154 -18.58 -14.71 -20.93
C GLU A 154 -17.62 -14.49 -19.76
N TYR A 155 -16.33 -14.70 -19.96
CA TYR A 155 -15.31 -14.46 -18.94
C TYR A 155 -15.32 -13.02 -18.45
N PHE A 156 -15.45 -12.04 -19.36
CA PHE A 156 -15.50 -10.62 -18.99
C PHE A 156 -16.72 -10.30 -18.12
N THR A 157 -17.89 -10.85 -18.46
CA THR A 157 -19.09 -10.68 -17.61
C THR A 157 -18.93 -11.37 -16.25
N ASN A 158 -18.36 -12.59 -16.24
CA ASN A 158 -18.08 -13.33 -15.02
C ASN A 158 -17.11 -12.57 -14.11
N TYR A 159 -16.08 -11.95 -14.69
CA TYR A 159 -15.11 -11.13 -13.97
C TYR A 159 -15.77 -9.93 -13.28
N ILE A 160 -16.61 -9.18 -14.00
CA ILE A 160 -17.32 -8.00 -13.45
C ILE A 160 -18.22 -8.37 -12.27
N VAL A 161 -18.90 -9.52 -12.35
CA VAL A 161 -19.84 -9.95 -11.29
C VAL A 161 -19.11 -10.49 -10.06
N ASN A 162 -17.97 -11.16 -10.27
CA ASN A 162 -17.31 -11.92 -9.22
C ASN A 162 -16.02 -11.29 -8.68
N ASP A 163 -15.62 -10.10 -9.13
CA ASP A 163 -14.52 -9.36 -8.50
C ASP A 163 -14.88 -8.98 -7.05
N SER A 164 -14.38 -9.78 -6.11
CA SER A 164 -14.62 -9.66 -4.68
C SER A 164 -13.39 -9.16 -3.91
N LEU A 165 -12.29 -8.82 -4.58
CA LEU A 165 -11.00 -8.50 -3.95
C LEU A 165 -11.12 -7.36 -2.94
N GLY A 166 -11.74 -6.25 -3.35
CA GLY A 166 -11.96 -5.09 -2.48
C GLY A 166 -12.92 -5.37 -1.33
N ILE A 167 -13.88 -6.28 -1.51
CA ILE A 167 -14.82 -6.68 -0.46
C ILE A 167 -14.09 -7.51 0.59
N ILE A 168 -13.27 -8.47 0.18
CA ILE A 168 -12.45 -9.32 1.06
C ILE A 168 -11.47 -8.46 1.86
N ALA A 169 -10.78 -7.51 1.21
CA ALA A 169 -9.83 -6.62 1.88
C ALA A 169 -10.50 -5.80 2.99
N ASN A 170 -11.66 -5.20 2.69
CA ASN A 170 -12.44 -4.44 3.67
C ASN A 170 -12.98 -5.31 4.79
N ALA A 171 -13.43 -6.53 4.47
CA ALA A 171 -13.87 -7.50 5.47
C ALA A 171 -12.72 -7.87 6.42
N HIS A 172 -11.53 -8.16 5.88
CA HIS A 172 -10.36 -8.50 6.67
C HIS A 172 -9.99 -7.38 7.66
N VAL A 173 -9.95 -6.11 7.21
CA VAL A 173 -9.68 -4.97 8.10
C VAL A 173 -10.74 -4.84 9.20
N GLY A 174 -12.02 -4.98 8.84
CA GLY A 174 -13.13 -4.89 9.80
C GLY A 174 -13.11 -6.01 10.85
N VAL A 175 -12.92 -7.26 10.41
CA VAL A 175 -12.83 -8.44 11.29
C VAL A 175 -11.57 -8.38 12.16
N ALA A 176 -10.40 -8.08 11.58
CA ALA A 176 -9.15 -7.98 12.34
C ALA A 176 -9.18 -6.88 13.41
N ASN A 177 -9.96 -5.82 13.20
CA ASN A 177 -10.09 -4.78 14.23
C ASN A 177 -10.88 -5.26 15.45
N ARG A 178 -11.89 -6.10 15.22
CA ARG A 178 -12.83 -6.61 16.22
C ARG A 178 -12.30 -7.82 16.98
N GLU A 179 -11.63 -8.72 16.28
CA GLU A 179 -11.12 -9.96 16.85
C GLU A 179 -10.01 -9.71 17.89
N PRO A 180 -9.96 -10.46 19.00
CA PRO A 180 -8.92 -10.31 20.02
C PRO A 180 -7.51 -10.48 19.45
N ASP A 181 -7.32 -11.54 18.65
CA ASP A 181 -6.05 -11.93 18.02
C ASP A 181 -5.78 -11.19 16.69
N MET A 182 -6.62 -10.22 16.34
CA MET A 182 -6.47 -9.39 15.16
C MET A 182 -6.32 -10.22 13.87
N ALA A 183 -5.33 -9.91 13.02
CA ALA A 183 -5.06 -10.62 11.77
C ALA A 183 -4.69 -12.10 11.97
N MET A 184 -4.30 -12.51 13.19
CA MET A 184 -3.96 -13.90 13.50
C MET A 184 -5.17 -14.76 13.85
N SER A 185 -6.34 -14.15 14.00
CA SER A 185 -7.60 -14.85 14.24
C SER A 185 -7.96 -15.78 13.07
N TYR A 186 -8.66 -16.87 13.37
CA TYR A 186 -9.09 -17.84 12.36
C TYR A 186 -9.91 -17.19 11.23
N PRO A 187 -10.92 -16.32 11.51
CA PRO A 187 -11.65 -15.61 10.46
C PRO A 187 -10.76 -14.77 9.53
N CYS A 188 -9.71 -14.13 10.06
CA CYS A 188 -8.79 -13.32 9.27
C CYS A 188 -7.89 -14.18 8.37
N LYS A 189 -7.39 -15.31 8.88
CA LYS A 189 -6.60 -16.26 8.08
C LYS A 189 -7.40 -16.83 6.91
N GLU A 190 -8.66 -17.14 7.14
CA GLU A 190 -9.57 -17.60 6.08
C GLU A 190 -9.85 -16.48 5.06
N LEU A 191 -10.08 -15.25 5.51
CA LEU A 191 -10.19 -14.09 4.60
C LEU A 191 -8.91 -13.85 3.80
N ALA A 192 -7.73 -14.07 4.37
CA ALA A 192 -6.46 -13.97 3.66
C ALA A 192 -6.30 -15.07 2.60
N GLN A 193 -6.76 -16.30 2.86
CA GLN A 193 -6.83 -17.35 1.84
C GLN A 193 -7.79 -16.98 0.70
N LEU A 194 -8.99 -16.50 1.03
CA LEU A 194 -9.94 -16.02 0.02
C LEU A 194 -9.38 -14.84 -0.80
N PHE A 195 -8.60 -13.95 -0.16
CA PHE A 195 -7.92 -12.85 -0.84
C PHE A 195 -6.93 -13.38 -1.87
N SER A 196 -6.14 -14.41 -1.52
CA SER A 196 -5.24 -15.08 -2.46
C SER A 196 -5.98 -15.69 -3.66
N ILE A 197 -7.14 -16.32 -3.42
CA ILE A 197 -7.98 -16.87 -4.49
C ILE A 197 -8.50 -15.75 -5.39
N ALA A 198 -8.95 -14.63 -4.82
CA ALA A 198 -9.45 -13.48 -5.57
C ALA A 198 -8.35 -12.82 -6.44
N VAL A 199 -7.11 -12.76 -5.95
CA VAL A 199 -5.96 -12.28 -6.76
C VAL A 199 -5.67 -13.21 -7.93
N ALA A 200 -5.85 -14.52 -7.74
CA ALA A 200 -5.63 -15.52 -8.77
C ALA A 200 -6.81 -15.68 -9.75
N PHE A 201 -8.00 -15.17 -9.42
CA PHE A 201 -9.21 -15.29 -10.24
C PHE A 201 -9.03 -14.86 -11.72
N PRO A 202 -8.32 -13.77 -12.05
CA PRO A 202 -7.93 -13.43 -13.42
C PRO A 202 -7.23 -14.56 -14.21
N LYS A 203 -6.48 -15.41 -13.51
CA LYS A 203 -5.68 -16.49 -14.08
C LYS A 203 -6.37 -17.84 -14.02
N THR A 204 -7.14 -18.09 -12.97
CA THR A 204 -7.73 -19.41 -12.68
C THR A 204 -9.19 -19.53 -13.08
N GLY A 205 -9.91 -18.41 -13.18
CA GLY A 205 -11.37 -18.38 -13.38
C GLY A 205 -12.20 -18.82 -12.17
N ILE A 206 -11.56 -19.12 -11.02
CA ILE A 206 -12.24 -19.56 -9.80
C ILE A 206 -12.58 -18.34 -8.92
N PRO A 207 -13.86 -17.99 -8.73
CA PRO A 207 -14.23 -16.83 -7.93
C PRO A 207 -14.07 -17.11 -6.43
N ALA A 208 -13.65 -16.08 -5.68
CA ALA A 208 -13.58 -16.16 -4.22
C ALA A 208 -14.94 -15.83 -3.60
N GLU A 209 -15.60 -16.83 -3.04
CA GLU A 209 -16.87 -16.67 -2.34
C GLU A 209 -16.66 -16.38 -0.85
N ILE A 210 -17.23 -15.28 -0.36
CA ILE A 210 -17.12 -14.88 1.05
C ILE A 210 -18.29 -15.46 1.84
N PRO A 211 -18.06 -16.39 2.79
CA PRO A 211 -19.09 -16.88 3.70
C PRO A 211 -19.78 -15.74 4.44
N SER A 212 -21.11 -15.85 4.63
CA SER A 212 -21.91 -14.81 5.30
C SER A 212 -21.40 -14.45 6.70
N ARG A 213 -20.83 -15.42 7.43
CA ARG A 213 -20.21 -15.22 8.76
C ARG A 213 -18.95 -14.35 8.75
N LEU A 214 -18.26 -14.25 7.61
CA LEU A 214 -17.04 -13.45 7.45
C LEU A 214 -17.34 -12.00 7.01
N ARG A 215 -18.61 -11.68 6.71
CA ARG A 215 -19.01 -10.34 6.32
C ARG A 215 -19.25 -9.47 7.57
N PRO A 216 -18.50 -8.38 7.78
CA PRO A 216 -18.72 -7.50 8.92
C PRO A 216 -20.11 -6.85 8.86
N LYS A 217 -20.81 -6.87 10.00
CA LYS A 217 -22.09 -6.17 10.18
C LYS A 217 -21.90 -4.71 10.58
N GLU A 218 -20.82 -4.43 11.30
CA GLU A 218 -20.41 -3.11 11.75
C GLU A 218 -18.94 -2.89 11.36
N TYR A 219 -18.59 -1.64 11.07
CA TYR A 219 -17.24 -1.25 10.68
C TYR A 219 -16.61 -0.30 11.70
N PRO A 220 -15.28 -0.32 11.87
CA PRO A 220 -14.63 0.66 12.73
C PRO A 220 -14.75 2.08 12.14
N ASP A 221 -14.82 3.07 13.02
CA ASP A 221 -15.01 4.49 12.72
C ASP A 221 -14.04 5.05 11.65
N PHE A 222 -12.79 4.58 11.63
CA PHE A 222 -11.79 5.04 10.66
C PHE A 222 -12.05 4.59 9.21
N MET A 223 -12.96 3.64 8.96
CA MET A 223 -13.31 3.21 7.60
C MET A 223 -14.35 4.10 6.93
N GLU A 224 -14.97 5.02 7.68
CA GLU A 224 -15.89 6.06 7.20
C GLU A 224 -16.93 5.54 6.17
N LYS A 225 -17.60 4.40 6.47
CA LYS A 225 -18.63 3.82 5.60
C LYS A 225 -19.99 4.48 5.91
N PRO A 226 -20.52 5.39 5.06
CA PRO A 226 -21.72 6.16 5.37
C PRO A 226 -22.98 5.30 5.50
N ASP A 227 -23.08 4.24 4.71
CA ASP A 227 -24.28 3.38 4.64
C ASP A 227 -24.23 2.17 5.60
N LYS A 228 -23.27 2.13 6.51
CA LYS A 228 -23.05 0.99 7.40
C LYS A 228 -22.96 1.44 8.86
N PRO A 229 -23.46 0.63 9.82
CA PRO A 229 -23.22 0.89 11.23
C PRO A 229 -21.72 0.96 11.53
N THR A 230 -21.33 1.94 12.33
CA THR A 230 -19.93 2.14 12.74
C THR A 230 -19.76 2.12 14.24
N TYR A 231 -18.64 1.58 14.73
CA TYR A 231 -18.25 1.62 16.15
C TYR A 231 -16.93 2.33 16.36
N HIS A 232 -16.71 2.85 17.57
CA HIS A 232 -15.46 3.49 17.95
C HIS A 232 -14.34 2.45 18.14
N SER A 233 -13.30 2.48 17.29
CA SER A 233 -12.21 1.50 17.36
C SER A 233 -11.17 1.88 18.42
N GLU A 234 -10.91 1.04 19.40
CA GLU A 234 -9.84 1.26 20.40
C GLU A 234 -8.43 0.88 19.92
N ARG A 235 -8.31 0.36 18.70
CA ARG A 235 -7.03 -0.07 18.12
C ARG A 235 -6.21 1.12 17.63
N VAL A 236 -4.93 0.87 17.32
CA VAL A 236 -3.96 1.91 16.93
C VAL A 236 -4.45 2.75 15.73
N ILE A 237 -5.01 2.11 14.70
CA ILE A 237 -5.52 2.80 13.50
C ILE A 237 -6.66 3.76 13.86
N GLY A 238 -7.61 3.33 14.71
CA GLY A 238 -8.69 4.21 15.18
C GLY A 238 -8.18 5.41 15.98
N LYS A 239 -7.20 5.19 16.86
CA LYS A 239 -6.55 6.28 17.62
C LYS A 239 -5.85 7.29 16.72
N LEU A 240 -5.13 6.82 15.70
CA LEU A 240 -4.46 7.65 14.72
C LEU A 240 -5.46 8.46 13.89
N PHE A 241 -6.49 7.78 13.37
CA PHE A 241 -7.57 8.40 12.62
C PHE A 241 -8.19 9.56 13.40
N ARG A 242 -8.62 9.34 14.64
CA ARG A 242 -9.24 10.40 15.46
C ARG A 242 -8.30 11.56 15.77
N LYS A 243 -7.00 11.32 15.97
CA LYS A 243 -6.01 12.40 16.16
C LYS A 243 -5.83 13.29 14.93
N VAL A 244 -6.15 12.78 13.73
CA VAL A 244 -6.00 13.49 12.46
C VAL A 244 -7.34 14.00 11.93
N LYS A 245 -8.47 13.38 12.32
CA LYS A 245 -9.81 13.65 11.79
C LYS A 245 -10.19 15.13 11.81
N ASP A 246 -9.91 15.83 12.91
CA ASP A 246 -10.26 17.24 13.10
C ASP A 246 -9.17 18.21 12.58
N LYS A 247 -8.00 17.68 12.21
CA LYS A 247 -6.87 18.46 11.66
C LYS A 247 -6.81 18.40 10.14
N ALA A 248 -7.22 17.28 9.57
CA ALA A 248 -7.35 17.13 8.13
C ALA A 248 -8.52 17.99 7.64
N PRO A 249 -8.34 18.79 6.58
CA PRO A 249 -9.47 19.49 6.00
C PRO A 249 -10.56 18.47 5.63
N GLN A 250 -11.82 18.79 5.97
CA GLN A 250 -12.94 18.20 5.25
C GLN A 250 -12.73 18.51 3.77
N SER A 251 -13.09 17.61 2.85
CA SER A 251 -12.81 17.75 1.40
C SER A 251 -13.29 19.07 0.77
N THR A 252 -14.02 19.89 1.51
CA THR A 252 -14.65 21.15 1.14
C THR A 252 -14.04 22.43 1.74
N SER A 253 -12.99 22.37 2.57
CA SER A 253 -12.45 23.56 3.26
C SER A 253 -10.97 23.84 2.93
N ILE A 254 -10.71 24.27 1.70
CA ILE A 254 -9.54 25.11 1.40
C ILE A 254 -10.08 26.52 1.31
N ALA A 255 -9.53 27.46 2.10
CA ALA A 255 -9.90 28.86 2.00
C ALA A 255 -9.73 29.30 0.53
N THR A 256 -10.83 29.70 -0.10
CA THR A 256 -10.86 29.98 -1.53
C THR A 256 -9.85 31.08 -1.84
N PHE A 257 -8.90 30.85 -2.76
CA PHE A 257 -8.01 31.89 -3.24
C PHE A 257 -8.85 32.95 -3.97
N THR A 258 -9.14 34.05 -3.28
CA THR A 258 -10.00 35.10 -3.83
C THR A 258 -9.23 36.02 -4.75
N ARG A 259 -9.95 36.68 -5.65
CA ARG A 259 -9.39 37.71 -6.55
C ARG A 259 -8.69 38.83 -5.80
N ASP A 260 -9.14 39.14 -4.57
CA ASP A 260 -8.53 40.17 -3.74
C ASP A 260 -7.19 39.74 -3.13
N VAL A 261 -7.04 38.45 -2.79
CA VAL A 261 -5.75 37.89 -2.41
C VAL A 261 -4.81 37.97 -3.61
N ALA A 262 -5.23 37.48 -4.79
CA ALA A 262 -4.43 37.54 -6.01
C ALA A 262 -3.91 38.95 -6.34
N ARG A 263 -4.74 39.98 -6.14
CA ARG A 263 -4.36 41.38 -6.38
C ARG A 263 -3.34 41.94 -5.39
N ARG A 264 -3.42 41.57 -4.11
CA ARG A 264 -2.47 42.01 -3.08
C ARG A 264 -1.12 41.31 -3.17
N SER A 265 -1.17 40.10 -3.71
CA SER A 265 -0.06 39.16 -3.89
C SER A 265 0.71 39.36 -5.18
N TYR A 266 0.21 40.21 -6.08
CA TYR A 266 0.76 40.40 -7.41
C TYR A 266 2.04 41.25 -7.35
N ASP A 267 3.15 40.69 -7.81
CA ASP A 267 4.41 41.40 -7.93
C ASP A 267 4.45 42.18 -9.25
N ALA A 268 4.14 43.48 -9.17
CA ALA A 268 4.20 44.38 -10.31
C ALA A 268 5.64 44.59 -10.84
N GLY A 269 6.68 44.17 -10.09
CA GLY A 269 8.07 44.21 -10.54
C GLY A 269 8.42 43.12 -11.58
N LEU A 270 7.51 42.17 -11.82
CA LEU A 270 7.63 41.12 -12.84
C LEU A 270 6.80 41.40 -14.09
N GLU A 271 6.13 42.55 -14.18
CA GLU A 271 5.50 43.01 -15.44
C GLU A 271 6.60 43.39 -16.44
N VAL A 272 6.61 42.71 -17.59
CA VAL A 272 7.53 42.95 -18.73
C VAL A 272 6.96 43.99 -19.66
#